data_AF-A0A8T5KX24-F1
#
_entry.id   AF-A0A8T5KX24-F1
#
_cell.length_a   1.000
_cell.length_b   1.000
_cell.length_c   1.000
_cell.angle_alpha   90.00
_cell.angle_beta   90.00
_cell.angle_gamma   90.00
#
_symmetry.space_group_name_H-M   'P 1'
#
loop_
_entity.id
_entity.type
_entity.pdbx_description
1 polymer ?
#
loop_
_entity_poly.entity_id
_entity_poly.type
_entity_poly.pdbx_seq_one_letter_code
_entity_poly.pdbx_strand_id
1 'polypeptide(L)'
;MIFKNEIPEIKDKWIVAKGENQRNPMLIRRNEGVKSIVGEGYFSIRSGIAFKVLNPDNKGFPKKLEITKLNAIEDAIFNMGDGVSVSIVVIITTSGFREYMFYHNENFDLEKNIKTLQSKFSEYQFTSYSENDKSWEGYKEFNPDKKAYFKIPEKDDIPASEFKSLLKEKFSLMMRKHGFKGSGFNYVKEASNHYKHIVTIQASKYGCSCCIELGVFVDYFSKLEWNKELKDESIRAWDCEFRMRLTPDKKEDFWWEYGKTKKDALASIDNMIELFENKAFVLFDKFNSFPKPLISLTVKDLENKKHRELESHSALRVSLLIASTYKLLGNKNKSKQFANWGFKQIDPNGVVGTGLIPLFKAFRKKSTLL
;
A
#
# COMPACT_ATOMS: atom_id res chain seq x y z
N MET A 1 -34.98 -14.89 -10.35
CA MET A 1 -34.08 -13.84 -9.83
C MET A 1 -32.67 -14.40 -9.90
N ILE A 2 -31.82 -13.87 -10.78
CA ILE A 2 -30.44 -14.35 -10.96
C ILE A 2 -29.62 -13.73 -9.81
N PHE A 3 -29.13 -14.54 -8.88
CA PHE A 3 -28.12 -14.08 -7.94
C PHE A 3 -26.85 -13.77 -8.74
N LYS A 4 -26.46 -12.48 -8.80
CA LYS A 4 -25.15 -12.05 -9.31
C LYS A 4 -24.10 -12.58 -8.33
N ASN A 5 -23.59 -13.79 -8.58
CA ASN A 5 -22.79 -14.56 -7.61
C ASN A 5 -21.34 -14.08 -7.42
N GLU A 6 -20.89 -13.06 -8.16
CA GLU A 6 -19.55 -12.49 -7.98
C GLU A 6 -19.64 -10.98 -7.79
N ILE A 7 -19.06 -10.52 -6.67
CA ILE A 7 -18.86 -9.10 -6.40
C ILE A 7 -17.78 -8.61 -7.35
N PRO A 8 -18.04 -7.61 -8.20
CA PRO A 8 -17.04 -7.10 -9.12
C PRO A 8 -15.90 -6.45 -8.35
N GLU A 9 -14.70 -6.50 -8.94
CA GLU A 9 -13.51 -5.85 -8.38
C GLU A 9 -13.75 -4.35 -8.19
N ILE A 10 -13.64 -3.89 -6.93
CA ILE A 10 -13.79 -2.49 -6.58
C ILE A 10 -12.43 -1.81 -6.74
N LYS A 11 -12.36 -0.86 -7.67
CA LYS A 11 -11.12 -0.10 -7.92
C LYS A 11 -10.79 0.79 -6.73
N ASP A 12 -9.52 0.86 -6.38
CA ASP A 12 -9.03 1.77 -5.34
C ASP A 12 -8.94 3.21 -5.90
N LYS A 13 -10.08 3.92 -5.92
CA LYS A 13 -10.18 5.25 -6.52
C LYS A 13 -10.68 6.26 -5.51
N TRP A 14 -9.84 6.63 -4.55
CA TRP A 14 -10.22 7.63 -3.54
C TRP A 14 -10.13 9.06 -4.05
N ILE A 15 -11.11 9.86 -3.65
CA ILE A 15 -11.06 11.32 -3.71
C ILE A 15 -11.08 11.89 -2.31
N VAL A 16 -10.56 13.10 -2.16
CA VAL A 16 -10.55 13.83 -0.90
C VAL A 16 -11.31 15.12 -1.10
N ALA A 17 -12.20 15.42 -0.17
CA ALA A 17 -12.96 16.63 -0.12
C ALA A 17 -12.91 17.23 1.27
N LYS A 18 -13.06 18.56 1.35
CA LYS A 18 -13.21 19.28 2.62
C LYS A 18 -14.64 19.76 2.74
N GLY A 19 -15.08 19.98 3.96
CA GLY A 19 -16.44 20.36 4.29
C GLY A 19 -16.51 21.06 5.62
N GLU A 20 -17.73 21.42 6.00
CA GLU A 20 -18.03 21.89 7.33
C GLU A 20 -19.22 21.11 7.88
N ASN A 21 -19.12 20.69 9.14
CA ASN A 21 -20.26 20.16 9.89
C ASN A 21 -20.46 21.03 11.12
N GLN A 22 -21.60 21.72 11.19
CA GLN A 22 -21.91 22.68 12.27
C GLN A 22 -20.76 23.69 12.50
N ARG A 23 -20.21 24.25 11.41
CA ARG A 23 -19.05 25.18 11.38
C ARG A 23 -17.69 24.57 11.75
N ASN A 24 -17.62 23.28 12.08
CA ASN A 24 -16.35 22.61 12.29
C ASN A 24 -15.81 22.08 10.96
N PRO A 25 -14.51 22.23 10.69
CA PRO A 25 -13.92 21.74 9.46
C PRO A 25 -13.95 20.21 9.44
N MET A 26 -14.26 19.66 8.28
CA MET A 26 -14.41 18.25 8.03
C MET A 26 -13.55 17.85 6.83
N LEU A 27 -12.87 16.70 6.93
CA LEU A 27 -12.17 16.05 5.83
C LEU A 27 -12.90 14.76 5.49
N ILE A 28 -13.32 14.62 4.24
CA ILE A 28 -14.01 13.45 3.72
C ILE A 28 -13.11 12.78 2.69
N ARG A 29 -12.85 11.49 2.84
CA ARG A 29 -12.30 10.65 1.77
C ARG A 29 -13.41 9.75 1.27
N ARG A 30 -13.61 9.69 -0.04
CA ARG A 30 -14.66 8.87 -0.66
C ARG A 30 -14.04 7.97 -1.71
N ASN A 31 -14.38 6.68 -1.70
CA ASN A 31 -13.98 5.77 -2.76
C ASN A 31 -14.95 5.91 -3.93
N GLU A 32 -14.48 6.44 -5.06
CA GLU A 32 -15.25 6.55 -6.31
C GLU A 32 -15.32 5.24 -7.09
N GLY A 33 -14.49 4.24 -6.73
CA GLY A 33 -14.45 2.95 -7.39
C GLY A 33 -15.73 2.12 -7.20
N VAL A 34 -16.53 2.42 -6.18
CA VAL A 34 -17.81 1.74 -5.93
C VAL A 34 -18.97 2.26 -6.78
N LYS A 35 -18.79 3.33 -7.55
CA LYS A 35 -19.89 3.95 -8.33
C LYS A 35 -20.66 2.97 -9.22
N SER A 36 -19.99 1.97 -9.79
CA SER A 36 -20.62 0.96 -10.66
C SER A 36 -21.44 -0.10 -9.93
N ILE A 37 -21.40 -0.14 -8.60
CA ILE A 37 -22.11 -1.15 -7.78
C ILE A 37 -23.12 -0.56 -6.80
N VAL A 38 -23.20 0.77 -6.71
CA VAL A 38 -24.14 1.47 -5.82
C VAL A 38 -25.58 1.08 -6.18
N GLY A 39 -26.31 0.48 -5.22
CA GLY A 39 -27.69 0.09 -5.43
C GLY A 39 -27.91 -1.18 -6.27
N GLU A 40 -26.84 -1.87 -6.69
CA GLU A 40 -26.93 -3.11 -7.50
C GLU A 40 -27.28 -4.37 -6.67
N GLY A 41 -27.51 -4.21 -5.37
CA GLY A 41 -27.94 -5.29 -4.47
C GLY A 41 -26.83 -6.17 -3.90
N TYR A 42 -25.55 -5.90 -4.20
CA TYR A 42 -24.41 -6.63 -3.63
C TYR A 42 -24.24 -6.44 -2.13
N PHE A 43 -24.59 -5.24 -1.63
CA PHE A 43 -24.49 -4.86 -0.23
C PHE A 43 -25.72 -4.06 0.16
N SER A 44 -26.32 -4.42 1.29
CA SER A 44 -27.58 -3.85 1.77
C SER A 44 -27.48 -3.20 3.14
N ILE A 45 -26.39 -3.42 3.88
CA ILE A 45 -26.21 -2.93 5.23
C ILE A 45 -25.10 -1.87 5.21
N ARG A 46 -25.42 -0.66 5.64
CA ARG A 46 -24.46 0.41 5.91
C ARG A 46 -24.07 0.34 7.37
N SER A 47 -22.78 0.36 7.64
CA SER A 47 -22.26 0.43 8.99
C SER A 47 -21.19 1.51 9.10
N GLY A 48 -21.06 2.04 10.32
CA GLY A 48 -20.01 2.99 10.67
C GLY A 48 -19.19 2.50 11.85
N ILE A 49 -17.89 2.78 11.84
CA ILE A 49 -17.00 2.67 13.00
C ILE A 49 -16.43 4.06 13.27
N ALA A 50 -16.69 4.60 14.46
CA ALA A 50 -16.23 5.91 14.87
C ALA A 50 -15.38 5.84 16.15
N PHE A 51 -14.44 6.76 16.29
CA PHE A 51 -13.66 6.92 17.52
C PHE A 51 -13.12 8.35 17.66
N LYS A 52 -12.80 8.72 18.90
CA LYS A 52 -12.14 10.00 19.21
C LYS A 52 -10.67 9.95 18.84
N VAL A 53 -10.20 11.01 18.18
CA VAL A 53 -8.78 11.31 18.00
C VAL A 53 -8.22 11.75 19.35
N LEU A 54 -7.06 11.22 19.75
CA LEU A 54 -6.50 11.47 21.09
C LEU A 54 -5.80 12.84 21.19
N ASN A 55 -5.20 13.30 20.10
CA ASN A 55 -4.41 14.53 20.03
C ASN A 55 -4.86 15.39 18.83
N PRO A 56 -6.11 15.87 18.80
CA PRO A 56 -6.55 16.78 17.76
C PRO A 56 -5.84 18.13 17.87
N ASP A 57 -5.68 18.82 16.74
CA ASP A 57 -5.33 20.23 16.66
C ASP A 57 -6.54 21.12 17.01
N ASN A 58 -6.36 22.44 16.91
CA ASN A 58 -7.43 23.40 17.18
C ASN A 58 -8.60 23.34 16.18
N LYS A 59 -8.47 22.57 15.10
CA LYS A 59 -9.50 22.33 14.08
C LYS A 59 -10.13 20.95 14.21
N GLY A 60 -9.72 20.13 15.18
CA GLY A 60 -10.24 18.78 15.36
C GLY A 60 -9.58 17.72 14.47
N PHE A 61 -8.48 18.05 13.78
CA PHE A 61 -7.72 17.10 12.96
C PHE A 61 -6.56 16.49 13.75
N PRO A 62 -6.17 15.23 13.47
CA PRO A 62 -5.07 14.60 14.19
C PRO A 62 -3.73 15.28 13.95
N LYS A 63 -2.95 15.48 15.02
CA LYS A 63 -1.56 15.94 14.93
C LYS A 63 -0.65 14.87 14.31
N LYS A 64 0.46 15.30 13.71
CA LYS A 64 1.46 14.43 13.03
C LYS A 64 1.88 13.21 13.87
N LEU A 65 2.06 13.40 15.18
CA LEU A 65 2.47 12.35 16.12
C LEU A 65 1.48 11.18 16.23
N GLU A 66 0.20 11.40 15.93
CA GLU A 66 -0.84 10.38 16.01
C GLU A 66 -1.09 9.67 14.67
N ILE A 67 -0.60 10.22 13.55
CA ILE A 67 -0.88 9.72 12.21
C ILE A 67 -0.44 8.26 12.05
N THR A 68 0.70 7.86 12.59
CA THR A 68 1.19 6.47 12.53
C THR A 68 0.21 5.50 13.21
N LYS A 69 -0.36 5.87 14.36
CA LYS A 69 -1.36 5.04 15.05
C LYS A 69 -2.67 4.98 14.28
N LEU A 70 -3.12 6.12 13.75
CA LEU A 70 -4.34 6.18 12.96
C LEU A 70 -4.24 5.39 11.66
N ASN A 71 -3.06 5.35 11.04
CA ASN A 71 -2.79 4.47 9.90
C ASN A 71 -2.88 3.00 10.31
N ALA A 72 -2.32 2.60 11.45
CA ALA A 72 -2.44 1.22 11.93
C ALA A 72 -3.89 0.81 12.25
N ILE A 73 -4.70 1.72 12.79
CA ILE A 73 -6.15 1.51 13.00
C ILE A 73 -6.87 1.39 11.66
N GLU A 74 -6.57 2.27 10.71
CA GLU A 74 -7.13 2.22 9.37
C GLU A 74 -6.82 0.89 8.69
N ASP A 75 -5.57 0.48 8.67
CA ASP A 75 -5.15 -0.81 8.10
C ASP A 75 -5.89 -1.97 8.78
N ALA A 76 -6.06 -1.92 10.10
CA ALA A 76 -6.83 -2.93 10.83
C ALA A 76 -8.31 -2.97 10.41
N ILE A 77 -8.94 -1.82 10.17
CA ILE A 77 -10.34 -1.73 9.70
C ILE A 77 -10.45 -2.22 8.26
N PHE A 78 -9.54 -1.82 7.36
CA PHE A 78 -9.52 -2.28 5.97
C PHE A 78 -9.35 -3.80 5.87
N ASN A 79 -8.51 -4.39 6.70
CA ASN A 79 -8.27 -5.83 6.72
C ASN A 79 -9.42 -6.64 7.35
N MET A 80 -10.43 -6.01 7.99
CA MET A 80 -11.63 -6.74 8.46
C MET A 80 -12.45 -7.32 7.32
N GLY A 81 -12.31 -6.75 6.12
CA GLY A 81 -13.01 -7.18 4.91
C GLY A 81 -12.28 -8.27 4.12
N ASP A 82 -11.05 -8.66 4.50
CA ASP A 82 -10.29 -9.66 3.75
C ASP A 82 -11.01 -11.02 3.81
N GLY A 83 -11.56 -11.45 2.67
CA GLY A 83 -12.31 -12.70 2.52
C GLY A 83 -13.81 -12.60 2.79
N VAL A 84 -14.34 -11.40 3.08
CA VAL A 84 -15.77 -11.16 3.29
C VAL A 84 -16.23 -10.02 2.39
N SER A 85 -17.51 -10.02 2.01
CA SER A 85 -18.15 -8.96 1.24
C SER A 85 -18.29 -7.67 2.06
N VAL A 86 -17.22 -6.90 2.16
CA VAL A 86 -17.19 -5.56 2.78
C VAL A 86 -16.56 -4.57 1.81
N SER A 87 -17.10 -3.36 1.73
CA SER A 87 -16.48 -2.25 1.02
C SER A 87 -16.49 -1.00 1.89
N ILE A 88 -15.30 -0.49 2.22
CA ILE A 88 -15.17 0.82 2.87
C ILE A 88 -15.27 1.89 1.80
N VAL A 89 -16.20 2.83 2.01
CA VAL A 89 -16.63 3.76 0.97
C VAL A 89 -16.44 5.21 1.32
N VAL A 90 -16.51 5.58 2.60
CA VAL A 90 -16.32 6.96 3.06
C VAL A 90 -15.57 6.96 4.38
N ILE A 91 -14.67 7.92 4.54
CA ILE A 91 -13.94 8.14 5.79
C ILE A 91 -13.99 9.61 6.12
N ILE A 92 -14.49 9.92 7.30
CA ILE A 92 -14.78 11.29 7.74
C ILE A 92 -13.87 11.60 8.91
N THR A 93 -13.26 12.78 8.93
CA THR A 93 -12.56 13.31 10.11
C THR A 93 -13.10 14.71 10.38
N THR A 94 -13.71 14.92 11.54
CA THR A 94 -14.30 16.21 11.94
C THR A 94 -14.38 16.27 13.46
N SER A 95 -14.25 17.48 14.02
CA SER A 95 -14.56 17.75 15.43
C SER A 95 -13.85 16.81 16.45
N GLY A 96 -12.64 16.35 16.14
CA GLY A 96 -11.90 15.42 17.00
C GLY A 96 -12.35 13.95 16.89
N PHE A 97 -13.15 13.61 15.89
CA PHE A 97 -13.58 12.24 15.62
C PHE A 97 -13.12 11.79 14.23
N ARG A 98 -12.93 10.48 14.08
CA ARG A 98 -12.79 9.81 12.79
C ARG A 98 -13.81 8.70 12.67
N GLU A 99 -14.47 8.64 11.53
CA GLU A 99 -15.50 7.66 11.22
C GLU A 99 -15.22 6.98 9.88
N TYR A 100 -15.37 5.65 9.84
CA TYR A 100 -15.28 4.81 8.66
C TYR A 100 -16.66 4.28 8.34
N MET A 101 -17.20 4.65 7.19
CA MET A 101 -18.46 4.13 6.67
C MET A 101 -18.19 3.09 5.60
N PHE A 102 -18.84 1.95 5.74
CA PHE A 102 -18.69 0.81 4.85
C PHE A 102 -20.03 0.10 4.63
N TYR A 103 -20.10 -0.62 3.52
CA TYR A 103 -21.24 -1.45 3.17
C TYR A 103 -20.84 -2.92 3.20
N HIS A 104 -21.74 -3.75 3.69
CA HIS A 104 -21.53 -5.19 3.77
C HIS A 104 -22.85 -5.96 3.57
N ASN A 105 -22.73 -7.29 3.50
CA ASN A 105 -23.88 -8.20 3.58
C ASN A 105 -24.04 -8.74 5.01
N GLU A 106 -25.04 -9.60 5.21
CA GLU A 106 -25.40 -10.16 6.51
C GLU A 106 -24.31 -11.05 7.16
N ASN A 107 -23.31 -11.49 6.38
CA ASN A 107 -22.26 -12.38 6.87
C ASN A 107 -21.13 -11.66 7.61
N PHE A 108 -21.15 -10.32 7.66
CA PHE A 108 -20.12 -9.54 8.33
C PHE A 108 -20.45 -9.31 9.81
N ASP A 109 -19.61 -9.82 10.70
CA ASP A 109 -19.75 -9.69 12.15
C ASP A 109 -19.06 -8.41 12.65
N LEU A 110 -19.79 -7.31 12.67
CA LEU A 110 -19.28 -6.01 13.14
C LEU A 110 -18.93 -6.03 14.63
N GLU A 111 -19.71 -6.70 15.47
CA GLU A 111 -19.50 -6.69 16.92
C GLU A 111 -18.17 -7.36 17.30
N LYS A 112 -17.88 -8.52 16.70
CA LYS A 112 -16.60 -9.22 16.88
C LYS A 112 -15.42 -8.38 16.40
N ASN A 113 -15.58 -7.69 15.27
CA ASN A 113 -14.55 -6.82 14.72
C ASN A 113 -14.27 -5.60 15.60
N ILE A 114 -15.31 -4.98 16.19
CA ILE A 114 -15.15 -3.92 17.18
C ILE A 114 -14.40 -4.41 18.43
N LYS A 115 -14.75 -5.58 18.96
CA LYS A 115 -14.02 -6.17 20.12
C LYS A 115 -12.54 -6.39 19.80
N THR A 116 -12.24 -6.82 18.57
CA THR A 116 -10.87 -7.00 18.09
C THR A 116 -10.10 -5.67 18.03
N LEU A 117 -10.73 -4.60 17.53
CA LEU A 117 -10.13 -3.26 17.54
C LEU A 117 -9.87 -2.75 18.96
N GLN A 118 -10.86 -2.87 19.85
CA GLN A 118 -10.75 -2.43 21.24
C GLN A 118 -9.62 -3.15 21.99
N SER A 119 -9.43 -4.45 21.72
CA SER A 119 -8.32 -5.22 22.28
C SER A 119 -6.96 -4.76 21.73
N LYS A 120 -6.88 -4.48 20.42
CA LYS A 120 -5.63 -4.11 19.74
C LYS A 120 -5.20 -2.66 19.98
N PHE A 121 -6.17 -1.77 20.18
CA PHE A 121 -5.98 -0.32 20.32
C PHE A 121 -6.73 0.17 21.57
N SER A 122 -6.33 -0.31 22.73
CA SER A 122 -7.03 -0.11 24.01
C SER A 122 -7.08 1.35 24.46
N GLU A 123 -6.23 2.22 23.91
CA GLU A 123 -6.29 3.65 24.16
C GLU A 123 -7.42 4.37 23.38
N TYR A 124 -8.07 3.70 22.43
CA TYR A 124 -9.17 4.26 21.63
C TYR A 124 -10.53 3.68 22.04
N GLN A 125 -11.51 4.57 22.16
CA GLN A 125 -12.91 4.19 22.38
C GLN A 125 -13.63 4.11 21.04
N PHE A 126 -13.90 2.90 20.58
CA PHE A 126 -14.65 2.63 19.35
C PHE A 126 -16.15 2.55 19.62
N THR A 127 -16.93 3.18 18.76
CA THR A 127 -18.39 3.04 18.65
C THR A 127 -18.74 2.59 17.24
N SER A 128 -19.92 1.99 17.08
CA SER A 128 -20.41 1.57 15.77
C SER A 128 -21.92 1.70 15.64
N TYR A 129 -22.40 1.69 14.41
CA TYR A 129 -23.81 1.55 14.06
C TYR A 129 -23.96 0.66 12.82
N SER A 130 -25.16 0.13 12.61
CA SER A 130 -25.55 -0.62 11.41
C SER A 130 -26.99 -0.29 11.05
N GLU A 131 -27.23 -0.04 9.77
CA GLU A 131 -28.53 0.32 9.23
C GLU A 131 -28.76 -0.35 7.88
N ASN A 132 -30.01 -0.70 7.58
CA ASN A 132 -30.39 -1.19 6.26
C ASN A 132 -30.42 -0.01 5.28
N ASP A 133 -29.58 -0.06 4.25
CA ASP A 133 -29.42 0.99 3.25
C ASP A 133 -29.16 0.37 1.86
N LYS A 134 -30.13 -0.40 1.37
CA LYS A 134 -30.09 -1.08 0.05
C LYS A 134 -29.82 -0.12 -1.10
N SER A 135 -30.32 1.12 -1.01
CA SER A 135 -30.15 2.14 -2.04
C SER A 135 -28.87 2.96 -1.88
N TRP A 136 -28.08 2.71 -0.84
CA TRP A 136 -26.81 3.40 -0.58
C TRP A 136 -26.97 4.92 -0.42
N GLU A 137 -28.05 5.36 0.22
CA GLU A 137 -28.30 6.79 0.45
C GLU A 137 -27.20 7.43 1.30
N GLY A 138 -26.66 6.70 2.29
CA GLY A 138 -25.53 7.17 3.08
C GLY A 138 -24.31 7.53 2.23
N TYR A 139 -23.92 6.67 1.30
CA TYR A 139 -22.84 6.95 0.35
C TYR A 139 -23.16 8.11 -0.61
N LYS A 140 -24.43 8.23 -1.04
CA LYS A 140 -24.89 9.29 -1.95
C LYS A 140 -24.99 10.66 -1.26
N GLU A 141 -25.13 10.71 0.05
CA GLU A 141 -25.10 11.95 0.83
C GLU A 141 -23.76 12.66 0.67
N PHE A 142 -22.67 11.88 0.63
CA PHE A 142 -21.31 12.38 0.41
C PHE A 142 -20.94 12.55 -1.07
N ASN A 143 -21.91 12.81 -1.96
CA ASN A 143 -21.59 13.10 -3.36
C ASN A 143 -21.04 14.53 -3.49
N PRO A 144 -19.82 14.75 -4.02
CA PRO A 144 -19.20 16.08 -4.14
C PRO A 144 -20.06 17.13 -4.86
N ASP A 145 -20.95 16.69 -5.75
CA ASP A 145 -21.85 17.58 -6.51
C ASP A 145 -23.00 18.15 -5.66
N LYS A 146 -23.30 17.55 -4.49
CA LYS A 146 -24.28 18.06 -3.53
C LYS A 146 -23.62 19.16 -2.66
N LYS A 147 -23.58 20.37 -3.21
CA LYS A 147 -22.89 21.60 -2.74
C LYS A 147 -23.01 22.01 -1.26
N ALA A 148 -23.79 21.33 -0.41
CA ALA A 148 -24.05 21.75 0.98
C ALA A 148 -22.94 21.34 1.97
N TYR A 149 -22.20 20.25 1.71
CA TYR A 149 -21.14 19.76 2.60
C TYR A 149 -19.73 19.88 2.02
N PHE A 150 -19.61 20.36 0.79
CA PHE A 150 -18.37 20.32 0.02
C PHE A 150 -17.87 21.73 -0.24
N LYS A 151 -16.95 22.19 0.61
CA LYS A 151 -15.91 23.11 0.13
C LYS A 151 -14.82 22.21 -0.43
N ILE A 152 -14.85 21.93 -1.74
CA ILE A 152 -13.63 21.54 -2.46
C ILE A 152 -12.56 22.51 -1.92
N PRO A 153 -11.44 22.01 -1.36
CA PRO A 153 -10.45 22.86 -0.70
C PRO A 153 -10.30 24.14 -1.51
N GLU A 154 -10.48 25.29 -0.86
CA GLU A 154 -10.19 26.56 -1.53
C GLU A 154 -8.88 26.39 -2.26
N LYS A 155 -8.95 26.77 -3.54
CA LYS A 155 -8.15 26.44 -4.70
C LYS A 155 -6.71 26.93 -4.58
N ASP A 156 -6.05 26.56 -3.49
CA ASP A 156 -4.70 26.94 -3.18
C ASP A 156 -3.74 25.81 -3.56
N ASP A 157 -3.98 24.56 -3.16
CA ASP A 157 -3.02 23.48 -3.44
C ASP A 157 -3.13 22.95 -4.87
N ILE A 158 -1.98 22.69 -5.49
CA ILE A 158 -1.92 22.09 -6.82
C ILE A 158 -2.60 20.71 -6.82
N PRO A 159 -3.58 20.45 -7.71
CA PRO A 159 -4.19 19.13 -7.82
C PRO A 159 -3.18 18.05 -8.22
N ALA A 160 -3.40 16.82 -7.78
CA ALA A 160 -2.52 15.68 -8.12
C ALA A 160 -2.36 15.49 -9.64
N SER A 161 -3.38 15.79 -10.43
CA SER A 161 -3.34 15.74 -11.90
C SER A 161 -2.37 16.77 -12.49
N GLU A 162 -2.35 17.98 -11.94
CA GLU A 162 -1.44 19.05 -12.35
C GLU A 162 -0.01 18.77 -11.87
N PHE A 163 0.17 18.36 -10.61
CA PHE A 163 1.48 17.93 -10.11
C PHE A 163 2.07 16.79 -10.95
N LYS A 164 1.23 15.81 -11.34
CA LYS A 164 1.61 14.73 -12.26
C LYS A 164 2.02 15.24 -13.65
N SER A 165 1.43 16.33 -14.13
CA SER A 165 1.87 16.98 -15.37
C SER A 165 3.26 17.58 -15.22
N LEU A 166 3.51 18.29 -14.12
CA LEU A 166 4.82 18.90 -13.82
C LEU A 166 5.91 17.83 -13.63
N LEU A 167 5.59 16.68 -13.02
CA LEU A 167 6.49 15.53 -12.94
C LEU A 167 6.89 15.02 -14.33
N LYS A 168 5.99 15.04 -15.33
CA LYS A 168 6.33 14.63 -16.70
C LYS A 168 7.31 15.61 -17.36
N GLU A 169 7.22 16.90 -17.02
CA GLU A 169 8.08 17.96 -17.54
C GLU A 169 9.50 17.89 -16.97
N LYS A 170 9.68 17.52 -15.69
CA LYS A 170 11.00 17.49 -15.03
C LYS A 170 11.46 16.09 -14.64
N PHE A 171 10.75 15.46 -13.69
CA PHE A 171 11.17 14.18 -13.11
C PHE A 171 11.25 13.07 -14.16
N SER A 172 10.26 12.95 -15.05
CA SER A 172 10.29 11.96 -16.13
C SER A 172 11.46 12.15 -17.10
N LEU A 173 11.92 13.38 -17.35
CA LEU A 173 13.11 13.62 -18.18
C LEU A 173 14.37 13.11 -17.49
N MET A 174 14.53 13.39 -16.20
CA MET A 174 15.64 12.85 -15.40
C MET A 174 15.60 11.31 -15.40
N MET A 175 14.44 10.71 -15.14
CA MET A 175 14.29 9.25 -15.14
C MET A 175 14.70 8.64 -16.48
N ARG A 176 14.28 9.25 -17.61
CA ARG A 176 14.69 8.81 -18.96
C ARG A 176 16.19 8.93 -19.19
N LYS A 177 16.84 9.99 -18.71
CA LYS A 177 18.30 10.17 -18.78
C LYS A 177 19.04 9.02 -18.07
N HIS A 178 18.46 8.46 -17.02
CA HIS A 178 19.00 7.30 -16.31
C HIS A 178 18.55 5.94 -16.86
N GLY A 179 17.87 5.91 -18.01
CA GLY A 179 17.45 4.68 -18.69
C GLY A 179 16.15 4.06 -18.18
N PHE A 180 15.38 4.78 -17.35
CA PHE A 180 14.04 4.34 -16.97
C PHE A 180 13.02 4.61 -18.08
N LYS A 181 12.12 3.65 -18.28
CA LYS A 181 10.90 3.76 -19.09
C LYS A 181 9.72 4.07 -18.16
N GLY A 182 8.65 4.65 -18.70
CA GLY A 182 7.45 5.04 -17.95
C GLY A 182 7.25 6.55 -17.87
N SER A 183 6.20 6.97 -17.16
CA SER A 183 5.87 8.38 -17.00
C SER A 183 4.96 8.65 -15.81
N GLY A 184 4.98 9.89 -15.31
CA GLY A 184 4.12 10.32 -14.22
C GLY A 184 4.50 9.62 -12.92
N PHE A 185 3.76 8.57 -12.54
CA PHE A 185 3.86 7.93 -11.23
C PHE A 185 4.51 6.56 -11.22
N ASN A 186 4.92 6.02 -12.37
CA ASN A 186 5.59 4.74 -12.38
C ASN A 186 6.69 4.69 -13.44
N TYR A 187 7.83 4.14 -13.04
CA TYR A 187 9.01 4.01 -13.87
C TYR A 187 9.68 2.66 -13.64
N VAL A 188 10.19 2.06 -14.72
CA VAL A 188 10.85 0.75 -14.72
C VAL A 188 12.13 0.83 -15.53
N LYS A 189 13.20 0.25 -15.01
CA LYS A 189 14.49 0.09 -15.70
C LYS A 189 14.96 -1.36 -15.60
N GLU A 190 15.31 -1.94 -16.73
CA GLU A 190 16.04 -3.21 -16.77
C GLU A 190 17.45 -3.00 -16.21
N ALA A 191 17.85 -3.81 -15.22
CA ALA A 191 19.14 -3.66 -14.54
C ALA A 191 20.14 -4.76 -14.92
N SER A 192 19.83 -6.02 -14.60
CA SER A 192 20.65 -7.18 -14.98
C SER A 192 19.77 -8.43 -15.01
N ASN A 193 19.89 -9.30 -16.02
CA ASN A 193 19.12 -10.53 -16.31
C ASN A 193 17.71 -10.68 -15.67
N HIS A 194 17.64 -10.79 -14.34
CA HIS A 194 16.41 -11.03 -13.57
C HIS A 194 15.96 -9.88 -12.65
N TYR A 195 16.71 -8.78 -12.60
CA TYR A 195 16.43 -7.60 -11.79
C TYR A 195 15.90 -6.44 -12.63
N LYS A 196 14.79 -5.86 -12.15
CA LYS A 196 14.26 -4.59 -12.62
C LYS A 196 14.21 -3.59 -11.48
N HIS A 197 14.66 -2.37 -11.74
CA HIS A 197 14.54 -1.25 -10.81
C HIS A 197 13.20 -0.55 -11.04
N ILE A 198 12.44 -0.41 -9.97
CA ILE A 198 11.09 0.15 -9.98
C ILE A 198 11.10 1.44 -9.15
N VAL A 199 10.47 2.48 -9.69
CA VAL A 199 10.25 3.73 -8.99
C VAL A 199 8.77 4.08 -9.13
N THR A 200 8.08 4.13 -7.99
CA THR A 200 6.66 4.47 -7.92
C THR A 200 6.50 5.76 -7.13
N ILE A 201 5.79 6.74 -7.70
CA ILE A 201 5.35 7.94 -6.97
C ILE A 201 3.97 7.64 -6.42
N GLN A 202 3.90 7.41 -5.12
CA GLN A 202 2.64 7.11 -4.43
C GLN A 202 2.01 8.43 -3.99
N ALA A 203 0.86 8.77 -4.58
CA ALA A 203 0.06 9.88 -4.09
C ALA A 203 -0.54 9.55 -2.72
N SER A 204 -0.59 10.54 -1.84
CA SER A 204 -1.26 10.43 -0.56
C SER A 204 -2.75 10.17 -0.76
N LYS A 205 -3.31 9.23 0.00
CA LYS A 205 -4.76 9.03 0.10
C LYS A 205 -5.50 10.24 0.69
N TYR A 206 -4.76 11.18 1.29
CA TYR A 206 -5.27 12.47 1.79
C TYR A 206 -5.13 13.60 0.76
N GLY A 207 -4.60 13.31 -0.43
CA GLY A 207 -4.30 14.32 -1.44
C GLY A 207 -3.12 15.21 -1.06
N CYS A 208 -2.86 16.24 -1.90
CA CYS A 208 -1.87 17.30 -1.70
C CYS A 208 -0.39 16.90 -1.52
N SER A 209 -0.07 15.61 -1.39
CA SER A 209 1.31 15.16 -1.25
C SER A 209 1.57 13.80 -1.88
N CYS A 210 2.83 13.46 -2.08
CA CYS A 210 3.27 12.15 -2.56
C CYS A 210 4.58 11.71 -1.90
N CYS A 211 4.90 10.43 -2.01
CA CYS A 211 6.21 9.89 -1.66
C CYS A 211 6.79 9.09 -2.83
N ILE A 212 8.10 8.86 -2.81
CA ILE A 212 8.80 8.03 -3.79
C ILE A 212 9.10 6.69 -3.14
N GLU A 213 8.62 5.62 -3.75
CA GLU A 213 8.94 4.25 -3.39
C GLU A 213 9.88 3.65 -4.42
N LEU A 214 10.96 3.04 -3.93
CA LEU A 214 11.93 2.32 -4.71
C LEU A 214 11.71 0.83 -4.52
N GLY A 215 11.82 0.06 -5.59
CA GLY A 215 11.68 -1.38 -5.58
C GLY A 215 12.70 -2.09 -6.45
N VAL A 216 13.12 -3.29 -6.07
CA VAL A 216 13.84 -4.23 -6.94
C VAL A 216 12.96 -5.44 -7.16
N PHE A 217 12.48 -5.56 -8.39
CA PHE A 217 11.64 -6.66 -8.85
C PHE A 217 12.50 -7.82 -9.34
N VAL A 218 12.11 -9.05 -9.00
CA VAL A 218 12.79 -10.28 -9.40
C VAL A 218 11.85 -11.14 -10.24
N ASP A 219 12.08 -11.18 -11.55
CA ASP A 219 11.08 -11.63 -12.53
C ASP A 219 10.66 -13.11 -12.43
N TYR A 220 11.60 -14.02 -12.14
CA TYR A 220 11.29 -15.44 -11.98
C TYR A 220 10.59 -15.73 -10.65
N PHE A 221 10.73 -14.84 -9.67
CA PHE A 221 10.17 -15.04 -8.34
C PHE A 221 8.67 -14.74 -8.31
N SER A 222 8.22 -13.70 -9.01
CA SER A 222 6.78 -13.39 -9.12
C SER A 222 6.00 -14.52 -9.80
N LYS A 223 6.60 -15.17 -10.81
CA LYS A 223 6.03 -16.36 -11.46
C LYS A 223 5.85 -17.52 -10.48
N LEU A 224 6.80 -17.68 -9.54
CA LEU A 224 6.74 -18.72 -8.52
C LEU A 224 5.70 -18.44 -7.43
N GLU A 225 5.66 -17.22 -6.89
CA GLU A 225 4.77 -16.89 -5.77
C GLU A 225 3.32 -16.67 -6.20
N TRP A 226 3.09 -15.99 -7.33
CA TRP A 226 1.76 -15.53 -7.71
C TRP A 226 1.19 -16.22 -8.92
N ASN A 227 1.96 -17.10 -9.58
CA ASN A 227 1.60 -17.70 -10.87
C ASN A 227 1.12 -16.63 -11.88
N LYS A 228 1.71 -15.43 -11.79
CA LYS A 228 1.36 -14.26 -12.58
C LYS A 228 2.58 -13.69 -13.26
N GLU A 229 2.45 -13.46 -14.55
CA GLU A 229 3.39 -12.65 -15.33
C GLU A 229 2.89 -11.21 -15.32
N LEU A 230 3.64 -10.33 -14.67
CA LEU A 230 3.33 -8.90 -14.63
C LEU A 230 3.99 -8.21 -15.82
N LYS A 231 3.22 -7.35 -16.51
CA LYS A 231 3.78 -6.48 -17.55
C LYS A 231 4.54 -5.34 -16.88
N ASP A 232 5.61 -4.85 -17.50
CA ASP A 232 6.45 -3.78 -16.93
C ASP A 232 5.64 -2.56 -16.46
N GLU A 233 4.65 -2.15 -17.25
CA GLU A 233 3.76 -1.03 -16.95
C GLU A 233 2.85 -1.24 -15.72
N SER A 234 2.61 -2.48 -15.33
CA SER A 234 1.82 -2.83 -14.13
C SER A 234 2.67 -3.04 -12.88
N ILE A 235 3.99 -3.24 -12.99
CA ILE A 235 4.87 -3.46 -11.83
C ILE A 235 4.96 -2.17 -11.01
N ARG A 236 4.81 -2.31 -9.69
CA ARG A 236 4.91 -1.24 -8.71
C ARG A 236 5.88 -1.63 -7.60
N ALA A 237 6.29 -0.65 -6.81
CA ALA A 237 7.23 -0.89 -5.71
C ALA A 237 6.71 -1.92 -4.68
N TRP A 238 5.39 -2.02 -4.47
CA TRP A 238 4.79 -3.03 -3.59
C TRP A 238 4.77 -4.45 -4.17
N ASP A 239 5.03 -4.62 -5.47
CA ASP A 239 5.21 -5.93 -6.10
C ASP A 239 6.68 -6.42 -5.97
N CYS A 240 7.56 -5.66 -5.32
CA CYS A 240 8.99 -5.93 -5.22
C CYS A 240 9.38 -6.59 -3.90
N GLU A 241 10.38 -7.48 -3.95
CA GLU A 241 10.90 -8.16 -2.74
C GLU A 241 11.76 -7.25 -1.86
N PHE A 242 12.46 -6.32 -2.51
CA PHE A 242 13.25 -5.29 -1.86
C PHE A 242 12.57 -3.98 -2.15
N ARG A 243 12.14 -3.29 -1.08
CA ARG A 243 11.35 -2.07 -1.19
C ARG A 243 11.75 -1.12 -0.09
N MET A 244 11.93 0.14 -0.46
CA MET A 244 12.09 1.21 0.51
C MET A 244 11.38 2.47 0.06
N ARG A 245 11.05 3.33 1.02
CA ARG A 245 10.59 4.69 0.74
C ARG A 245 11.78 5.64 0.78
N LEU A 246 11.89 6.50 -0.22
CA LEU A 246 12.93 7.50 -0.28
C LEU A 246 12.68 8.56 0.79
N THR A 247 13.71 8.85 1.60
CA THR A 247 13.60 9.78 2.72
C THR A 247 14.92 10.56 2.91
N PRO A 248 14.86 11.86 3.27
CA PRO A 248 16.04 12.66 3.58
C PRO A 248 16.88 12.08 4.72
N ASP A 249 16.24 11.40 5.68
CA ASP A 249 16.87 10.80 6.85
C ASP A 249 16.38 9.37 7.09
N LYS A 250 17.19 8.49 7.67
CA LYS A 250 16.84 7.06 7.90
C LYS A 250 15.70 6.81 8.91
N LYS A 251 14.98 7.83 9.37
CA LYS A 251 14.14 7.75 10.58
C LYS A 251 12.64 7.75 10.33
N GLU A 252 12.13 8.32 9.23
CA GLU A 252 10.68 8.47 9.03
C GLU A 252 10.25 8.45 7.56
N ASP A 253 8.95 8.18 7.35
CA ASP A 253 8.24 8.40 6.10
C ASP A 253 8.32 9.86 5.67
N PHE A 254 8.74 10.10 4.43
CA PHE A 254 8.81 11.44 3.87
C PHE A 254 7.77 11.64 2.77
N TRP A 255 7.06 12.77 2.85
CA TRP A 255 6.02 13.17 1.91
C TRP A 255 6.34 14.56 1.37
N TRP A 256 6.41 14.67 0.04
CA TRP A 256 6.51 15.94 -0.66
C TRP A 256 5.14 16.53 -0.87
N GLU A 257 4.92 17.72 -0.33
CA GLU A 257 3.73 18.51 -0.59
C GLU A 257 3.76 19.04 -2.03
N TYR A 258 2.60 19.08 -2.69
CA TYR A 258 2.45 19.67 -4.03
C TYR A 258 2.59 21.19 -3.99
N GLY A 259 2.34 21.80 -2.82
CA GLY A 259 2.40 23.24 -2.64
C GLY A 259 1.21 23.99 -3.26
N LYS A 260 1.22 25.31 -3.10
CA LYS A 260 0.10 26.17 -3.49
C LYS A 260 0.23 26.78 -4.89
N THR A 261 1.44 26.80 -5.40
CA THR A 261 1.74 27.42 -6.68
C THR A 261 2.57 26.48 -7.54
N LYS A 262 2.57 26.72 -8.85
CA LYS A 262 3.44 25.98 -9.78
C LYS A 262 4.92 26.06 -9.35
N LYS A 263 5.33 27.20 -8.77
CA LYS A 263 6.68 27.39 -8.23
C LYS A 263 6.96 26.44 -7.06
N ASP A 264 6.01 26.31 -6.12
CA ASP A 264 6.15 25.40 -4.98
C ASP A 264 6.23 23.94 -5.43
N ALA A 265 5.33 23.54 -6.35
CA ALA A 265 5.35 22.19 -6.92
C ALA A 265 6.69 21.88 -7.60
N LEU A 266 7.21 22.82 -8.39
CA LEU A 266 8.51 22.65 -9.06
C LEU A 266 9.67 22.56 -8.05
N ALA A 267 9.63 23.34 -6.96
CA ALA A 267 10.62 23.23 -5.89
C ALA A 267 10.56 21.85 -5.19
N SER A 268 9.36 21.33 -4.92
CA SER A 268 9.19 19.96 -4.42
C SER A 268 9.75 18.93 -5.40
N ILE A 269 9.48 19.07 -6.69
CA ILE A 269 10.00 18.17 -7.73
C ILE A 269 11.52 18.26 -7.83
N ASP A 270 12.12 19.44 -7.68
CA ASP A 270 13.58 19.60 -7.69
C ASP A 270 14.22 18.88 -6.51
N ASN A 271 13.63 19.02 -5.31
CA ASN A 271 14.08 18.27 -4.15
C ASN A 271 13.89 16.75 -4.30
N MET A 272 12.79 16.31 -4.94
CA MET A 272 12.58 14.89 -5.29
C MET A 272 13.70 14.37 -6.20
N ILE A 273 14.08 15.14 -7.23
CA ILE A 273 15.16 14.78 -8.16
C ILE A 273 16.49 14.69 -7.42
N GLU A 274 16.85 15.72 -6.66
CA GLU A 274 18.09 15.78 -5.91
C GLU A 274 18.22 14.57 -4.96
N LEU A 275 17.16 14.32 -4.17
CA LEU A 275 17.19 13.21 -3.22
C LEU A 275 17.24 11.85 -3.93
N PHE A 276 16.55 11.73 -5.07
CA PHE A 276 16.57 10.51 -5.88
C PHE A 276 17.97 10.24 -6.40
N GLU A 277 18.61 11.22 -7.06
CA GLU A 277 19.95 11.07 -7.62
C GLU A 277 20.99 10.74 -6.54
N ASN A 278 20.83 11.32 -5.35
CA ASN A 278 21.77 11.09 -4.24
C ASN A 278 21.63 9.73 -3.56
N LYS A 279 20.44 9.10 -3.58
CA LYS A 279 20.17 7.92 -2.73
C LYS A 279 19.61 6.71 -3.47
N ALA A 280 18.82 6.89 -4.51
CA ALA A 280 18.18 5.76 -5.18
C ALA A 280 19.20 4.83 -5.83
N PHE A 281 20.26 5.40 -6.43
CA PHE A 281 21.32 4.60 -7.03
C PHE A 281 22.13 3.81 -6.01
N VAL A 282 22.30 4.32 -4.78
CA VAL A 282 22.96 3.56 -3.69
C VAL A 282 22.20 2.26 -3.37
N LEU A 283 20.87 2.28 -3.45
CA LEU A 283 20.06 1.05 -3.34
C LEU A 283 20.26 0.16 -4.57
N PHE A 284 20.02 0.72 -5.75
CA PHE A 284 20.02 -0.01 -7.01
C PHE A 284 21.37 -0.65 -7.33
N ASP A 285 22.48 -0.01 -6.95
CA ASP A 285 23.82 -0.53 -7.17
C ASP A 285 24.10 -1.82 -6.39
N LYS A 286 23.39 -2.04 -5.28
CA LYS A 286 23.42 -3.34 -4.59
C LYS A 286 22.93 -4.47 -5.50
N PHE A 287 22.15 -4.19 -6.55
CA PHE A 287 21.51 -5.18 -7.43
C PHE A 287 21.96 -5.09 -8.90
N ASN A 288 23.11 -4.50 -9.19
CA ASN A 288 23.64 -4.42 -10.57
C ASN A 288 24.25 -5.74 -11.10
N SER A 289 24.30 -6.80 -10.30
CA SER A 289 24.95 -8.05 -10.69
C SER A 289 24.21 -9.28 -10.16
N PHE A 290 23.13 -9.66 -10.84
CA PHE A 290 22.48 -10.94 -10.58
C PHE A 290 23.47 -12.11 -10.71
N PRO A 291 23.47 -13.12 -9.80
CA PRO A 291 22.64 -13.29 -8.59
C PRO A 291 23.34 -12.83 -7.29
N LYS A 292 24.46 -12.13 -7.39
CA LYS A 292 25.46 -11.93 -6.33
C LYS A 292 24.86 -11.52 -4.97
N PRO A 293 23.94 -10.54 -4.86
CA PRO A 293 23.44 -10.07 -3.55
C PRO A 293 22.67 -11.14 -2.80
N LEU A 294 22.03 -12.05 -3.52
CA LEU A 294 21.27 -13.16 -2.95
C LEU A 294 22.18 -14.30 -2.54
N ILE A 295 23.11 -14.69 -3.43
CA ILE A 295 23.97 -15.85 -3.17
C ILE A 295 25.13 -15.55 -2.22
N SER A 296 25.44 -14.28 -1.95
CA SER A 296 26.42 -13.88 -0.94
C SER A 296 25.92 -14.08 0.50
N LEU A 297 24.61 -14.18 0.70
CA LEU A 297 24.04 -14.42 2.03
C LEU A 297 24.13 -15.91 2.39
N THR A 298 24.47 -16.16 3.65
CA THR A 298 24.38 -17.49 4.29
C THR A 298 23.13 -17.58 5.16
N VAL A 299 22.78 -18.79 5.61
CA VAL A 299 21.73 -18.99 6.62
C VAL A 299 22.01 -18.18 7.90
N LYS A 300 23.28 -18.16 8.35
CA LYS A 300 23.69 -17.39 9.52
C LYS A 300 23.53 -15.88 9.32
N ASP A 301 23.69 -15.39 8.09
CA ASP A 301 23.44 -13.99 7.77
C ASP A 301 21.95 -13.63 7.86
N LEU A 302 21.05 -14.56 7.50
CA LEU A 302 19.60 -14.37 7.68
C LEU A 302 19.23 -14.32 9.16
N GLU A 303 19.80 -15.21 9.98
CA GLU A 303 19.62 -15.24 11.44
C GLU A 303 20.12 -13.94 12.10
N ASN A 304 21.27 -13.43 11.64
CA ASN A 304 21.84 -12.16 12.09
C ASN A 304 21.21 -10.92 11.43
N LYS A 305 20.10 -11.08 10.71
CA LYS A 305 19.34 -10.00 10.08
C LYS A 305 20.09 -9.17 9.03
N LYS A 306 21.18 -9.68 8.44
CA LYS A 306 21.91 -8.98 7.37
C LYS A 306 21.10 -8.79 6.09
N HIS A 307 20.03 -9.57 5.89
CA HIS A 307 19.08 -9.35 4.79
C HIS A 307 18.44 -7.94 4.81
N ARG A 308 18.43 -7.26 5.98
CA ARG A 308 17.96 -5.86 6.09
C ARG A 308 18.87 -4.87 5.37
N GLU A 309 20.14 -5.20 5.16
CA GLU A 309 21.07 -4.38 4.36
C GLU A 309 20.65 -4.32 2.89
N LEU A 310 19.81 -5.26 2.45
CA LEU A 310 19.19 -5.28 1.12
C LEU A 310 17.80 -4.59 1.10
N GLU A 311 17.41 -3.91 2.17
CA GLU A 311 16.06 -3.32 2.34
C GLU A 311 14.93 -4.35 2.31
N SER A 312 15.20 -5.58 2.75
CA SER A 312 14.16 -6.58 2.96
C SER A 312 13.72 -6.66 4.42
N HIS A 313 12.41 -6.74 4.62
CA HIS A 313 11.79 -6.80 5.95
C HIS A 313 11.60 -8.25 6.44
N SER A 314 11.69 -9.26 5.56
CA SER A 314 11.35 -10.65 5.86
C SER A 314 12.48 -11.62 5.53
N ALA A 315 13.16 -12.11 6.56
CA ALA A 315 14.14 -13.19 6.44
C ALA A 315 13.53 -14.44 5.76
N LEU A 316 12.25 -14.70 6.01
CA LEU A 316 11.51 -15.81 5.45
C LEU A 316 11.37 -15.68 3.92
N ARG A 317 10.87 -14.53 3.42
CA ARG A 317 10.77 -14.29 1.98
C ARG A 317 12.13 -14.30 1.29
N VAL A 318 13.14 -13.66 1.90
CA VAL A 318 14.51 -13.69 1.37
C VAL A 318 15.06 -15.11 1.30
N SER A 319 14.81 -15.96 2.30
CA SER A 319 15.23 -17.36 2.24
C SER A 319 14.58 -18.15 1.09
N LEU A 320 13.30 -17.88 0.81
CA LEU A 320 12.59 -18.49 -0.31
C LEU A 320 13.17 -18.01 -1.64
N LEU A 321 13.40 -16.70 -1.77
CA LEU A 321 14.03 -16.11 -2.94
C LEU A 321 15.44 -16.67 -3.18
N ILE A 322 16.28 -16.79 -2.14
CA ILE A 322 17.61 -17.40 -2.25
C ILE A 322 17.51 -18.88 -2.66
N ALA A 323 16.56 -19.64 -2.08
CA ALA A 323 16.33 -21.03 -2.45
C ALA A 323 15.94 -21.18 -3.93
N SER A 324 15.06 -20.31 -4.43
CA SER A 324 14.66 -20.21 -5.83
C SER A 324 15.84 -19.87 -6.73
N THR A 325 16.67 -18.92 -6.30
CA THR A 325 17.88 -18.49 -7.02
C THR A 325 18.87 -19.64 -7.18
N TYR A 326 19.18 -20.36 -6.09
CA TYR A 326 20.06 -21.52 -6.18
C TYR A 326 19.48 -22.66 -7.02
N LYS A 327 18.14 -22.83 -7.03
CA LYS A 327 17.49 -23.80 -7.93
C LYS A 327 17.67 -23.40 -9.40
N LEU A 328 17.46 -22.13 -9.73
CA LEU A 328 17.67 -21.58 -11.08
C LEU A 328 19.12 -21.79 -11.55
N LEU A 329 20.10 -21.62 -10.65
CA LEU A 329 21.53 -21.86 -10.93
C LEU A 329 21.94 -23.34 -10.89
N GLY A 330 21.00 -24.28 -10.71
CA GLY A 330 21.28 -25.72 -10.67
C GLY A 330 21.87 -26.24 -9.34
N ASN A 331 22.08 -25.39 -8.33
CA ASN A 331 22.63 -25.80 -7.03
C ASN A 331 21.52 -26.31 -6.08
N LYS A 332 21.12 -27.57 -6.30
CA LYS A 332 20.05 -28.25 -5.54
C LYS A 332 20.34 -28.32 -4.03
N ASN A 333 21.60 -28.45 -3.63
CA ASN A 333 21.98 -28.58 -2.22
C ASN A 333 21.77 -27.26 -1.46
N LYS A 334 22.27 -26.15 -1.99
CA LYS A 334 22.04 -24.82 -1.40
C LYS A 334 20.58 -24.43 -1.45
N SER A 335 19.89 -24.72 -2.55
CA SER A 335 18.44 -24.49 -2.65
C SER A 335 17.67 -25.17 -1.52
N LYS A 336 17.90 -26.47 -1.28
CA LYS A 336 17.30 -27.21 -0.17
C LYS A 336 17.70 -26.69 1.20
N GLN A 337 18.96 -26.26 1.37
CA GLN A 337 19.44 -25.70 2.64
C GLN A 337 18.60 -24.48 3.06
N PHE A 338 18.46 -23.50 2.17
CA PHE A 338 17.67 -22.29 2.46
C PHE A 338 16.18 -22.59 2.59
N ALA A 339 15.63 -23.47 1.75
CA ALA A 339 14.22 -23.84 1.84
C ALA A 339 13.90 -24.57 3.16
N ASN A 340 14.79 -25.45 3.63
CA ASN A 340 14.62 -26.13 4.92
C ASN A 340 14.72 -25.16 6.10
N TRP A 341 15.67 -24.21 6.04
CA TRP A 341 15.78 -23.18 7.07
C TRP A 341 14.51 -22.32 7.11
N GLY A 342 14.06 -21.77 5.98
CA GLY A 342 12.85 -20.95 5.90
C GLY A 342 11.61 -21.71 6.40
N PHE A 343 11.43 -22.97 5.99
CA PHE A 343 10.33 -23.81 6.47
C PHE A 343 10.32 -23.96 8.00
N LYS A 344 11.48 -24.06 8.66
CA LYS A 344 11.58 -24.17 10.12
C LYS A 344 11.26 -22.87 10.86
N GLN A 345 11.33 -21.72 10.18
CA GLN A 345 10.98 -20.42 10.75
C GLN A 345 9.47 -20.13 10.70
N ILE A 346 8.69 -20.94 9.99
CA ILE A 346 7.23 -20.80 9.94
C ILE A 346 6.69 -21.29 11.29
N ASP A 347 5.94 -20.42 11.97
CA ASP A 347 5.30 -20.76 13.24
C ASP A 347 4.31 -21.92 13.03
N PRO A 348 4.49 -23.08 13.69
CA PRO A 348 3.56 -24.20 13.57
C PRO A 348 2.16 -23.88 14.11
N ASN A 349 2.03 -22.88 14.99
CA ASN A 349 0.78 -22.50 15.67
C ASN A 349 0.28 -21.09 15.25
N GLY A 350 1.01 -20.40 14.36
CA GLY A 350 0.79 -18.99 14.05
C GLY A 350 0.29 -18.72 12.63
N VAL A 351 -0.30 -17.54 12.43
CA VAL A 351 -0.80 -17.04 11.14
C VAL A 351 0.36 -16.61 10.20
N VAL A 352 1.55 -16.34 10.75
CA VAL A 352 2.66 -15.72 10.01
C VAL A 352 3.37 -16.71 9.10
N GLY A 353 3.37 -16.43 7.79
CA GLY A 353 4.16 -17.18 6.80
C GLY A 353 3.56 -18.51 6.34
N THR A 354 2.38 -18.89 6.82
CA THR A 354 1.68 -20.12 6.45
C THR A 354 1.39 -20.22 4.94
N GLY A 355 1.11 -19.09 4.29
CA GLY A 355 0.94 -19.00 2.83
C GLY A 355 2.17 -19.43 2.03
N LEU A 356 3.37 -19.42 2.64
CA LEU A 356 4.62 -19.83 1.98
C LEU A 356 4.92 -21.33 2.14
N ILE A 357 4.17 -22.06 2.97
CA ILE A 357 4.35 -23.51 3.21
C ILE A 357 4.38 -24.31 1.90
N PRO A 358 3.42 -24.14 0.95
CA PRO A 358 3.43 -24.91 -0.29
C PRO A 358 4.71 -24.67 -1.11
N LEU A 359 5.16 -23.41 -1.15
CA LEU A 359 6.35 -23.01 -1.90
C LEU A 359 7.61 -23.66 -1.33
N PHE A 360 7.82 -23.60 0.00
CA PHE A 360 8.95 -24.28 0.63
C PHE A 360 8.90 -25.80 0.48
N LYS A 361 7.71 -26.42 0.60
CA LYS A 361 7.55 -27.86 0.38
C LYS A 361 7.94 -28.28 -1.04
N ALA A 362 7.69 -27.45 -2.05
CA ALA A 362 8.07 -27.75 -3.44
C ALA A 362 9.59 -27.90 -3.63
N PHE A 363 10.41 -27.16 -2.87
CA PHE A 363 11.88 -27.32 -2.90
C PHE A 363 12.39 -28.54 -2.12
N ARG A 364 11.58 -29.05 -1.18
CA ARG A 364 11.95 -30.19 -0.31
C ARG A 364 11.66 -31.55 -0.94
N LYS A 365 10.64 -31.65 -1.80
CA LYS A 365 10.31 -32.90 -2.51
C LYS A 365 11.49 -33.32 -3.41
N LYS A 366 11.79 -34.63 -3.48
CA LYS A 366 12.69 -35.18 -4.50
C LYS A 366 12.07 -34.86 -5.86
N SER A 367 12.77 -34.08 -6.67
CA SER A 367 12.40 -33.68 -8.03
C SER A 367 11.98 -34.89 -8.88
N THR A 368 10.68 -35.05 -9.10
CA THR A 368 10.11 -35.58 -10.35
C THR A 368 9.24 -34.47 -10.92
N LEU A 369 9.35 -34.24 -12.23
CA LEU A 369 8.74 -33.18 -13.05
C LEU A 369 9.58 -31.90 -13.18
N LEU A 370 10.37 -31.90 -14.26
CA LEU A 370 10.42 -30.80 -15.22
C LEU A 370 9.07 -30.69 -15.92
#